data_AF-A0A089M713-F1
#
_entry.id   AF-A0A089M713-F1
#
_cell.length_a   1.000
_cell.length_b   1.000
_cell.length_c   1.000
_cell.angle_alpha   90.00
_cell.angle_beta   90.00
_cell.angle_gamma   90.00
#
_symmetry.space_group_name_H-M   'P 1'
#
loop_
_entity.id
_entity.type
_entity.pdbx_description
1 polymer ?
#
loop_
_entity_poly.entity_id
_entity_poly.type
_entity_poly.pdbx_seq_one_letter_code
_entity_poly.pdbx_strand_id
1 'polypeptide(L)'
;MLTRNGADKQERNVLGHIRPLYSSYTLDYVNCLENPIGLAVEGIRPQYGALFYIGLKLFRAYNHHLKAEEGEPLQFYMGQALAACGLQLNFLNGVEDLISVVKAEIDRRNPVFVFGNLKELYYSNHYKTSDWMHNFLIKGYDVHKKLFMVIDGCQKKNEEHNYEEFVIPFEIMDQLNSSFIETYGYPCVFSIIKSDNPPPGRIGILLDYIDFISTQLATQPYKELEMMKNGICGEVPSINSLSLPLFEIIKNKDVLYSEIIRVMLESSVAEATVKELNEHKAAMLAQGYLLINNYVVSQTRGKHFDIEDKAESFIQADGALRESLMRIISDLREELQRYDEQKETLMAFENNADQIISLANEKVIFNFTGDKLYNCWITDESPKAVHQQTEKLAKDFCFSADIECSSLSSEVFFHAGLIFRTAPGDLYFWGIMNNKSVVLGKTGEFQELFISELYAQPLTLSIRTEKNGYLFELHSAQSRKSVEFKASEIGQIVQIGLGCKTWNRPEPLTIEFNHCGFVTHSSI
;
A
#
# COMPACT_ATOMS: atom_id res chain seq x y z
N MET A 1 39.08 -12.22 -18.85
CA MET A 1 39.49 -11.19 -17.87
C MET A 1 39.36 -9.81 -18.52
N LEU A 2 38.22 -9.16 -18.30
CA LEU A 2 38.06 -7.72 -18.45
C LEU A 2 37.38 -7.28 -17.16
N THR A 3 38.18 -6.82 -16.20
CA THR A 3 37.71 -6.24 -14.95
C THR A 3 37.11 -4.88 -15.24
N ARG A 4 35.78 -4.78 -15.29
CA ARG A 4 35.10 -3.50 -15.11
C ARG A 4 35.12 -3.16 -13.63
N ASN A 5 36.17 -2.43 -13.24
CA ASN A 5 36.10 -1.54 -12.09
C ASN A 5 35.32 -0.30 -12.52
N GLY A 6 34.14 -0.14 -11.96
CA GLY A 6 33.31 1.05 -12.12
C GLY A 6 32.03 0.82 -11.35
N ALA A 7 31.83 1.55 -10.25
CA ALA A 7 30.51 1.74 -9.70
C ALA A 7 29.68 2.42 -10.81
N ASP A 8 28.92 1.65 -11.58
CA ASP A 8 27.93 2.20 -12.49
C ASP A 8 26.95 3.00 -11.63
N LYS A 9 27.06 4.33 -11.69
CA LYS A 9 26.01 5.22 -11.19
C LYS A 9 24.76 4.84 -11.96
N GLN A 10 23.76 4.31 -11.27
CA GLN A 10 22.49 3.91 -11.89
C GLN A 10 21.92 5.10 -12.67
N GLU A 11 21.86 4.98 -14.00
CA GLU A 11 21.48 6.09 -14.89
C GLU A 11 19.97 6.34 -14.88
N ARG A 12 19.21 5.31 -14.47
CA ARG A 12 17.77 5.34 -14.22
C ARG A 12 17.49 4.41 -13.05
N ASN A 13 16.66 4.86 -12.11
CA ASN A 13 16.23 4.05 -10.98
C ASN A 13 14.74 4.30 -10.68
N VAL A 14 14.00 3.23 -10.38
CA VAL A 14 12.55 3.26 -10.16
C VAL A 14 12.16 2.28 -9.06
N LEU A 15 11.37 2.75 -8.12
CA LEU A 15 10.77 1.94 -7.07
C LEU A 15 9.56 1.19 -7.63
N GLY A 16 9.78 -0.01 -8.16
CA GLY A 16 8.72 -0.85 -8.74
C GLY A 16 7.65 -1.32 -7.75
N HIS A 17 7.93 -1.23 -6.45
CA HIS A 17 6.99 -1.57 -5.38
C HIS A 17 5.98 -0.43 -5.08
N ILE A 18 6.29 0.81 -5.47
CA ILE A 18 5.36 1.95 -5.33
C ILE A 18 4.53 2.04 -6.60
N ARG A 19 3.19 1.95 -6.51
CA ARG A 19 2.30 1.86 -7.67
C ARG A 19 1.07 2.74 -7.51
N PRO A 20 0.45 3.16 -8.63
CA PRO A 20 -0.91 3.71 -8.63
C PRO A 20 -1.87 2.82 -7.83
N LEU A 21 -2.70 3.43 -7.00
CA LEU A 21 -3.86 2.79 -6.38
C LEU A 21 -5.08 3.65 -6.68
N TYR A 22 -6.16 3.00 -7.08
CA TYR A 22 -7.44 3.66 -7.19
C TYR A 22 -7.97 3.96 -5.79
N SER A 23 -8.17 5.24 -5.48
CA SER A 23 -8.83 5.67 -4.25
C SER A 23 -10.31 5.88 -4.52
N SER A 24 -11.18 5.31 -3.69
CA SER A 24 -12.62 5.59 -3.74
C SER A 24 -13.00 6.92 -3.07
N TYR A 25 -12.05 7.58 -2.41
CA TYR A 25 -12.29 8.84 -1.70
C TYR A 25 -12.09 10.05 -2.62
N THR A 26 -12.96 11.03 -2.46
CA THR A 26 -12.76 12.38 -3.02
C THR A 26 -11.75 13.17 -2.18
N LEU A 27 -11.20 14.26 -2.72
CA LEU A 27 -10.22 15.12 -2.02
C LEU A 27 -10.72 15.65 -0.67
N ASP A 28 -12.03 15.82 -0.55
CA ASP A 28 -12.70 16.28 0.66
C ASP A 28 -12.57 15.30 1.83
N TYR A 29 -12.32 14.02 1.55
CA TYR A 29 -12.19 12.94 2.53
C TYR A 29 -10.75 12.51 2.72
N VAL A 30 -9.99 12.36 1.62
CA VAL A 30 -8.55 12.07 1.63
C VAL A 30 -7.88 13.02 0.64
N ASN A 31 -7.14 13.99 1.16
CA ASN A 31 -6.62 15.09 0.36
C ASN A 31 -5.27 14.76 -0.30
N CYS A 32 -4.75 15.72 -1.07
CA CYS A 32 -3.49 15.58 -1.80
C CYS A 32 -2.22 15.51 -0.93
N LEU A 33 -2.33 15.73 0.38
CA LEU A 33 -1.21 15.57 1.32
C LEU A 33 -1.18 14.15 1.89
N GLU A 34 -2.34 13.51 2.00
CA GLU A 34 -2.53 12.21 2.64
C GLU A 34 -2.44 11.04 1.66
N ASN A 35 -3.10 11.16 0.50
CA ASN A 35 -3.20 10.05 -0.44
C ASN A 35 -1.84 9.55 -0.96
N PRO A 36 -0.88 10.43 -1.31
CA PRO A 36 0.46 10.01 -1.70
C PRO A 36 1.17 9.16 -0.64
N ILE A 37 0.93 9.45 0.64
CA ILE A 37 1.55 8.73 1.75
C ILE A 37 0.93 7.35 1.89
N GLY A 38 -0.41 7.24 1.88
CA GLY A 38 -1.09 5.93 1.92
C GLY A 38 -0.66 5.02 0.76
N LEU A 39 -0.48 5.58 -0.44
CA LEU A 39 0.08 4.87 -1.60
C LEU A 39 1.48 4.31 -1.35
N ALA A 40 2.36 5.14 -0.78
CA ALA A 40 3.71 4.71 -0.46
C ALA A 40 3.73 3.66 0.65
N VAL A 41 2.89 3.80 1.69
CA VAL A 41 2.76 2.79 2.76
C VAL A 41 2.36 1.45 2.15
N GLU A 42 1.33 1.43 1.31
CA GLU A 42 0.85 0.21 0.63
C GLU A 42 1.95 -0.42 -0.25
N GLY A 43 2.73 0.41 -0.96
CA GLY A 43 3.83 -0.08 -1.77
C GLY A 43 5.02 -0.62 -0.96
N ILE A 44 5.36 0.00 0.17
CA ILE A 44 6.48 -0.43 1.04
C ILE A 44 6.08 -1.67 1.86
N ARG A 45 4.84 -1.69 2.35
CA ARG A 45 4.24 -2.78 3.15
C ARG A 45 2.81 -3.04 2.62
N PRO A 46 2.66 -4.02 1.71
CA PRO A 46 1.34 -4.39 1.18
C PRO A 46 0.36 -4.72 2.31
N GLN A 47 -0.89 -4.27 2.16
CA GLN A 47 -2.00 -4.36 3.12
C GLN A 47 -1.91 -3.44 4.36
N TYR A 48 -0.96 -2.51 4.41
CA TYR A 48 -0.83 -1.55 5.52
C TYR A 48 -1.38 -0.17 5.17
N GLY A 49 -1.72 0.13 3.91
CA GLY A 49 -2.28 1.42 3.50
C GLY A 49 -3.59 1.75 4.23
N ALA A 50 -4.49 0.76 4.35
CA ALA A 50 -5.72 0.89 5.13
C ALA A 50 -5.45 1.20 6.60
N LEU A 51 -4.49 0.50 7.22
CA LEU A 51 -4.10 0.72 8.63
C LEU A 51 -3.52 2.12 8.87
N PHE A 52 -2.74 2.63 7.92
CA PHE A 52 -2.25 4.00 7.96
C PHE A 52 -3.42 5.00 7.96
N TYR A 53 -4.41 4.84 7.08
CA TYR A 53 -5.59 5.70 7.07
C TYR A 53 -6.40 5.59 8.36
N ILE A 54 -6.59 4.38 8.91
CA ILE A 54 -7.26 4.20 10.22
C ILE A 54 -6.54 5.02 11.29
N GLY A 55 -5.23 4.86 11.44
CA GLY A 55 -4.45 5.60 12.43
C GLY A 55 -4.50 7.12 12.23
N LEU A 56 -4.26 7.59 11.00
CA LEU A 56 -4.28 9.02 10.68
C LEU A 56 -5.66 9.64 10.98
N LYS A 57 -6.74 8.96 10.56
CA LYS A 57 -8.10 9.47 10.70
C LYS A 57 -8.59 9.39 12.13
N LEU A 58 -8.17 8.40 12.90
CA LEU A 58 -8.38 8.31 14.34
C LEU A 58 -7.84 9.56 15.05
N PHE A 59 -6.57 9.91 14.81
CA PHE A 59 -5.94 11.07 15.46
C PHE A 59 -6.55 12.41 15.01
N ARG A 60 -7.10 12.49 13.80
CA ARG A 60 -7.76 13.71 13.31
C ARG A 60 -9.19 13.87 13.80
N ALA A 61 -9.92 12.75 13.96
CA ALA A 61 -11.32 12.73 14.31
C ALA A 61 -11.60 12.83 15.82
N TYR A 62 -10.72 12.32 16.67
CA TYR A 62 -10.93 12.24 18.10
C TYR A 62 -9.88 13.01 18.89
N ASN A 63 -10.23 13.37 20.12
CA ASN A 63 -9.25 13.80 21.09
C ASN A 63 -8.33 12.61 21.43
N HIS A 64 -7.08 12.90 21.78
CA HIS A 64 -6.14 11.87 22.21
C HIS A 64 -5.25 12.42 23.33
N HIS A 65 -4.81 11.55 24.24
CA HIS A 65 -3.97 11.94 25.38
C HIS A 65 -2.54 12.35 25.01
N LEU A 66 -2.13 12.12 23.76
CA LEU A 66 -0.95 12.77 23.21
C LEU A 66 -1.28 14.27 23.23
N LYS A 67 -0.66 15.03 24.12
CA LYS A 67 -0.85 16.48 24.17
C LYS A 67 -0.32 17.06 22.86
N ALA A 68 -1.18 17.16 21.85
CA ALA A 68 -0.93 18.07 20.75
C ALA A 68 -1.01 19.47 21.36
N GLU A 69 0.08 20.23 21.30
CA GLU A 69 -0.04 21.67 21.48
C GLU A 69 -0.99 22.19 20.38
N GLU A 70 -1.76 23.24 20.67
CA GLU A 70 -2.68 23.80 19.68
C GLU A 70 -1.93 24.11 18.37
N GLY A 71 -2.35 23.48 17.26
CA GLY A 71 -1.78 23.73 15.93
C GLY A 71 -0.73 22.72 15.44
N GLU A 72 -0.58 21.54 16.08
CA GLU A 72 0.31 20.48 15.57
C GLU A 72 0.06 20.19 14.08
N PRO A 73 1.10 20.24 13.24
CA PRO A 73 0.95 20.17 11.79
C PRO A 73 0.66 18.72 11.37
N LEU A 74 -0.04 18.54 10.24
CA LEU A 74 -0.52 17.24 9.73
C LEU A 74 0.54 16.12 9.76
N GLN A 75 1.80 16.49 9.60
CA GLN A 75 2.97 15.62 9.63
C GLN A 75 3.16 14.90 10.98
N PHE A 76 2.75 15.49 12.10
CA PHE A 76 2.80 14.84 13.41
C PHE A 76 1.90 13.60 13.44
N TYR A 77 0.63 13.77 13.03
CA TYR A 77 -0.33 12.67 12.96
C TYR A 77 0.10 11.59 11.95
N MET A 78 0.67 12.01 10.81
CA MET A 78 1.24 11.11 9.82
C MET A 78 2.40 10.28 10.41
N GLY A 79 3.30 10.90 11.16
CA GLY A 79 4.41 10.23 11.82
C GLY A 79 3.96 9.14 12.78
N GLN A 80 2.92 9.42 13.59
CA GLN A 80 2.36 8.44 14.53
C GLN A 80 1.69 7.26 13.80
N ALA A 81 0.91 7.53 12.74
CA ALA A 81 0.26 6.50 11.95
C ALA A 81 1.29 5.63 11.19
N LEU A 82 2.38 6.23 10.70
CA LEU A 82 3.49 5.52 10.06
C LEU A 82 4.25 4.65 11.04
N ALA A 83 4.50 5.13 12.27
CA ALA A 83 5.19 4.38 13.31
C ALA A 83 4.46 3.08 13.66
N ALA A 84 3.12 3.11 13.76
CA ALA A 84 2.30 1.91 13.96
C ALA A 84 2.47 0.89 12.82
N CYS A 85 2.70 1.37 11.59
CA CYS A 85 2.99 0.55 10.43
C CYS A 85 4.47 0.13 10.31
N GLY A 86 5.32 0.43 11.29
CA GLY A 86 6.75 0.11 11.26
C GLY A 86 7.50 0.90 10.19
N LEU A 87 7.09 2.15 9.98
CA LEU A 87 7.66 3.11 9.04
C LEU A 87 7.96 4.42 9.79
N GLN A 88 8.84 5.25 9.24
CA GLN A 88 9.21 6.53 9.83
C GLN A 88 9.30 7.62 8.77
N LEU A 89 8.95 8.85 9.15
CA LEU A 89 9.22 10.04 8.36
C LEU A 89 10.67 10.48 8.56
N ASN A 90 11.41 10.60 7.47
CA ASN A 90 12.75 11.14 7.45
C ASN A 90 12.74 12.50 6.75
N PHE A 91 12.74 13.59 7.54
CA PHE A 91 12.75 14.94 7.00
C PHE A 91 14.12 15.28 6.40
N LEU A 92 14.11 15.72 5.15
CA LEU A 92 15.26 16.15 4.39
C LEU A 92 15.27 17.69 4.39
N ASN A 93 15.50 18.29 5.56
CA ASN A 93 15.47 19.75 5.71
C ASN A 93 16.77 20.40 5.21
N GLY A 94 16.69 21.66 4.74
CA GLY A 94 17.87 22.46 4.37
C GLY A 94 18.55 22.01 3.07
N VAL A 95 17.76 21.52 2.10
CA VAL A 95 18.28 20.96 0.86
C VAL A 95 18.65 22.09 -0.12
N GLU A 96 19.95 22.25 -0.38
CA GLU A 96 20.45 23.16 -1.43
C GLU A 96 20.34 22.53 -2.84
N ASP A 97 20.35 21.20 -2.93
CA ASP A 97 20.24 20.45 -4.20
C ASP A 97 19.16 19.37 -4.08
N LEU A 98 17.93 19.75 -4.46
CA LEU A 98 16.75 18.87 -4.43
C LEU A 98 16.99 17.60 -5.23
N ILE A 99 17.64 17.73 -6.39
CA ILE A 99 17.80 16.62 -7.33
C ILE A 99 18.71 15.56 -6.75
N SER A 100 19.86 15.96 -6.20
CA SER A 100 20.80 15.01 -5.59
C SER A 100 20.22 14.30 -4.38
N VAL A 101 19.45 15.01 -3.54
CA VAL A 101 18.81 14.43 -2.35
C VAL A 101 17.73 13.42 -2.73
N VAL A 102 16.84 13.77 -3.67
CA VAL A 102 15.81 12.86 -4.17
C VAL A 102 16.46 11.59 -4.73
N LYS A 103 17.49 11.73 -5.56
CA LYS A 103 18.20 10.57 -6.14
C LYS A 103 18.81 9.67 -5.07
N ALA A 104 19.47 10.24 -4.08
CA ALA A 104 20.11 9.48 -3.01
C ALA A 104 19.10 8.65 -2.21
N GLU A 105 17.91 9.18 -1.94
CA GLU A 105 16.84 8.43 -1.26
C GLU A 105 16.22 7.35 -2.15
N ILE A 106 15.98 7.63 -3.43
CA ILE A 106 15.52 6.62 -4.38
C ILE A 106 16.54 5.48 -4.52
N ASP A 107 17.84 5.79 -4.52
CA ASP A 107 18.91 4.78 -4.53
C ASP A 107 18.92 3.94 -3.25
N ARG A 108 18.51 4.53 -2.11
CA ARG A 108 18.25 3.82 -0.85
C ARG A 108 16.91 3.09 -0.81
N ARG A 109 16.15 3.11 -1.91
CA ARG A 109 14.81 2.51 -2.04
C ARG A 109 13.71 3.18 -1.22
N ASN A 110 13.91 4.44 -0.83
CA ASN A 110 12.93 5.22 -0.08
C ASN A 110 12.15 6.12 -1.04
N PRO A 111 10.81 6.06 -1.09
CA PRO A 111 10.04 7.05 -1.84
C PRO A 111 10.21 8.43 -1.20
N VAL A 112 10.21 9.46 -2.05
CA VAL A 112 10.44 10.84 -1.63
C VAL A 112 9.20 11.67 -1.90
N PHE A 113 8.91 12.57 -0.96
CA PHE A 113 7.79 13.49 -0.99
C PHE A 113 8.34 14.89 -1.10
N VAL A 114 7.91 15.60 -2.14
CA VAL A 114 8.33 16.98 -2.39
C VAL A 114 7.09 17.86 -2.38
N PHE A 115 7.03 18.79 -1.44
CA PHE A 115 5.98 19.80 -1.43
C PHE A 115 6.25 20.83 -2.52
N GLY A 116 5.21 21.15 -3.30
CA GLY A 116 5.27 22.11 -4.37
C GLY A 116 4.06 23.02 -4.40
N ASN A 117 4.22 24.20 -5.00
CA ASN A 117 3.15 25.15 -5.22
C ASN A 117 2.57 24.98 -6.63
N LEU A 118 1.33 24.51 -6.74
CA LEU A 118 0.70 24.24 -8.04
C LEU A 118 0.51 25.48 -8.92
N LYS A 119 0.70 26.69 -8.36
CA LYS A 119 0.77 27.94 -9.13
C LYS A 119 1.81 27.91 -10.24
N GLU A 120 2.89 27.15 -10.06
CA GLU A 120 3.96 27.02 -11.06
C GLU A 120 3.75 25.85 -12.03
N LEU A 121 2.70 25.04 -11.85
CA LEU A 121 2.49 23.83 -12.65
C LEU A 121 1.52 24.07 -13.82
N TYR A 122 2.02 24.09 -15.06
CA TYR A 122 1.27 24.53 -16.25
C TYR A 122 -0.03 23.75 -16.56
N TYR A 123 -0.18 22.52 -16.07
CA TYR A 123 -1.38 21.72 -16.25
C TYR A 123 -2.33 21.73 -15.03
N SER A 124 -1.98 22.42 -13.95
CA SER A 124 -2.85 22.60 -12.79
C SER A 124 -3.93 23.65 -13.03
N ASN A 125 -5.08 23.51 -12.37
CA ASN A 125 -6.11 24.55 -12.31
C ASN A 125 -5.66 25.80 -11.54
N HIS A 126 -4.60 25.69 -10.75
CA HIS A 126 -4.01 26.78 -9.97
C HIS A 126 -2.91 27.55 -10.71
N TYR A 127 -2.53 27.09 -11.91
CA TYR A 127 -1.42 27.67 -12.67
C TYR A 127 -1.58 29.18 -12.86
N LYS A 128 -0.66 29.95 -12.28
CA LYS A 128 -0.63 31.43 -12.31
C LYS A 128 -1.89 32.11 -11.76
N THR A 129 -2.79 31.40 -11.09
CA THR A 129 -4.06 31.95 -10.57
C THR A 129 -4.06 32.06 -9.06
N SER A 130 -3.67 31.00 -8.35
CA SER A 130 -3.64 30.99 -6.89
C SER A 130 -2.54 30.08 -6.36
N ASP A 131 -1.99 30.45 -5.21
CA ASP A 131 -1.07 29.60 -4.47
C ASP A 131 -1.83 28.39 -3.91
N TRP A 132 -1.32 27.19 -4.19
CA TRP A 132 -1.95 25.95 -3.76
C TRP A 132 -0.90 24.88 -3.44
N MET A 133 -0.88 24.44 -2.19
CA MET A 133 0.03 23.42 -1.68
C MET A 133 -0.33 22.04 -2.25
N HIS A 134 0.69 21.28 -2.64
CA HIS A 134 0.54 19.91 -3.11
C HIS A 134 1.75 19.07 -2.75
N ASN A 135 1.54 17.77 -2.53
CA ASN A 135 2.60 16.83 -2.17
C ASN A 135 2.85 15.83 -3.31
N PHE A 136 4.01 15.91 -3.95
CA PHE A 136 4.40 15.00 -5.03
C PHE A 136 5.12 13.76 -4.50
N LEU A 137 4.60 12.58 -4.81
CA LEU A 137 5.28 11.31 -4.56
C LEU A 137 6.23 11.00 -5.71
N ILE A 138 7.53 11.10 -5.46
CA ILE A 138 8.59 10.70 -6.37
C ILE A 138 8.97 9.25 -6.10
N LYS A 139 8.87 8.41 -7.14
CA LYS A 139 9.22 6.99 -7.10
C LYS A 139 10.40 6.61 -7.99
N GLY A 140 11.01 7.56 -8.68
CA GLY A 140 12.12 7.24 -9.58
C GLY A 140 12.71 8.45 -10.28
N TYR A 141 13.77 8.23 -11.02
CA TYR A 141 14.43 9.25 -11.84
C TYR A 141 15.09 8.64 -13.09
N ASP A 142 15.32 9.49 -14.08
CA ASP A 142 16.11 9.22 -15.29
C ASP A 142 17.10 10.39 -15.48
N VAL A 143 18.39 10.12 -15.33
CA VAL A 143 19.45 11.14 -15.37
C VAL A 143 19.62 11.71 -16.77
N HIS A 144 19.56 10.85 -17.80
CA HIS A 144 19.75 11.26 -19.19
C HIS A 144 18.62 12.14 -19.67
N LYS A 145 17.39 11.79 -19.31
CA LYS A 145 16.20 12.57 -19.67
C LYS A 145 15.93 13.73 -18.73
N LYS A 146 16.61 13.78 -17.56
CA LYS A 146 16.39 14.76 -16.48
C LYS A 146 14.94 14.78 -16.00
N LEU A 147 14.37 13.60 -15.78
CA LEU A 147 12.97 13.41 -15.39
C LEU A 147 12.89 12.71 -14.03
N PHE A 148 12.02 13.19 -13.16
CA PHE A 148 11.49 12.41 -12.06
C PHE A 148 10.30 11.59 -12.54
N MET A 149 10.17 10.37 -12.00
CA MET A 149 8.99 9.54 -12.14
C MET A 149 8.16 9.73 -10.88
N VAL A 150 6.93 10.20 -11.05
CA VAL A 150 6.04 10.59 -9.97
C VAL A 150 4.74 9.79 -10.04
N ILE A 151 4.06 9.67 -8.90
CA ILE A 151 2.65 9.30 -8.85
C ILE A 151 1.87 10.52 -8.38
N ASP A 152 0.96 11.01 -9.22
CA ASP A 152 0.25 12.27 -9.01
C ASP A 152 -1.19 12.20 -9.53
N GLY A 153 -2.07 13.02 -8.95
CA GLY A 153 -3.48 13.14 -9.32
C GLY A 153 -3.84 14.44 -10.04
N CYS A 154 -2.94 15.42 -10.16
CA CYS A 154 -3.27 16.75 -10.70
C CYS A 154 -3.47 16.82 -12.22
N GLN A 155 -3.29 15.72 -12.94
CA GLN A 155 -3.17 15.75 -14.41
C GLN A 155 -4.48 15.63 -15.15
N LYS A 156 -5.39 14.83 -14.61
CA LYS A 156 -6.69 14.60 -15.21
C LYS A 156 -7.65 15.61 -14.59
N LYS A 157 -8.32 16.38 -15.46
CA LYS A 157 -9.33 17.38 -15.07
C LYS A 157 -10.68 16.71 -14.80
N ASN A 158 -10.68 15.64 -14.02
CA ASN A 158 -11.88 14.92 -13.59
C ASN A 158 -11.98 14.94 -12.06
N GLU A 159 -13.20 14.81 -11.54
CA GLU A 159 -13.45 14.76 -10.10
C GLU A 159 -12.90 13.47 -9.46
N GLU A 160 -12.74 12.42 -10.27
CA GLU A 160 -12.08 11.17 -9.92
C GLU A 160 -10.56 11.40 -9.79
N HIS A 161 -10.07 11.50 -8.55
CA HIS A 161 -8.66 11.71 -8.24
C HIS A 161 -7.85 10.42 -8.38
N ASN A 162 -7.65 10.02 -9.63
CA ASN A 162 -6.85 8.86 -9.97
C ASN A 162 -5.37 9.24 -9.95
N TYR A 163 -4.64 8.71 -8.97
CA TYR A 163 -3.19 8.85 -8.88
C TYR A 163 -2.54 7.91 -9.89
N GLU A 164 -1.91 8.49 -10.90
CA GLU A 164 -1.31 7.74 -12.00
C GLU A 164 0.18 8.01 -12.09
N GLU A 165 0.90 7.12 -12.78
CA GLU A 165 2.31 7.34 -13.05
C GLU A 165 2.48 8.45 -14.08
N PHE A 166 3.37 9.39 -13.76
CA PHE A 166 3.76 10.47 -14.66
C PHE A 166 5.24 10.79 -14.54
N VAL A 167 5.72 11.68 -15.41
CA VAL A 167 7.09 12.19 -15.38
C VAL A 167 7.14 13.71 -15.31
N ILE A 168 7.90 14.26 -14.36
CA ILE A 168 8.09 15.71 -14.21
C ILE A 168 9.57 16.04 -14.45
N PRO A 169 9.90 17.03 -15.29
CA PRO A 169 11.29 17.48 -15.44
C PRO A 169 11.88 17.97 -14.13
N PHE A 170 13.18 17.69 -13.90
CA PHE A 170 13.87 18.10 -12.68
C PHE A 170 13.72 19.59 -12.39
N GLU A 171 13.86 20.45 -13.40
CA GLU A 171 13.74 21.90 -13.28
C GLU A 171 12.34 22.36 -12.85
N ILE A 172 11.28 21.67 -13.31
CA ILE A 172 9.90 22.00 -12.94
C ILE A 172 9.67 21.65 -11.47
N MET A 173 10.17 20.49 -11.00
CA MET A 173 10.05 20.12 -9.60
C MET A 173 10.79 21.10 -8.67
N ASP A 174 11.97 21.56 -9.08
CA ASP A 174 12.76 22.55 -8.35
C ASP A 174 12.05 23.91 -8.27
N GLN A 175 11.44 24.36 -9.38
CA GLN A 175 10.61 25.56 -9.42
C GLN A 175 9.38 25.45 -8.51
N LEU A 176 8.68 24.30 -8.53
CA LEU A 176 7.53 24.04 -7.67
C LEU A 176 7.90 24.10 -6.19
N ASN A 177 9.02 23.49 -5.81
CA ASN A 177 9.50 23.46 -4.43
C ASN A 177 10.01 24.83 -3.95
N SER A 178 10.73 25.55 -4.81
CA SER A 178 11.20 26.91 -4.51
C SER A 178 10.04 27.87 -4.27
N SER A 179 9.03 27.85 -5.14
CA SER A 179 7.81 28.64 -4.99
C SER A 179 7.02 28.26 -3.73
N PHE A 180 7.03 26.97 -3.36
CA PHE A 180 6.42 26.52 -2.11
C PHE A 180 7.13 27.13 -0.88
N ILE A 181 8.46 27.08 -0.84
CA ILE A 181 9.25 27.63 0.29
C ILE A 181 9.04 29.14 0.41
N GLU A 182 9.03 29.86 -0.72
CA GLU A 182 8.81 31.31 -0.75
C GLU A 182 7.42 31.69 -0.21
N THR A 183 6.38 30.95 -0.60
CA THR A 183 4.99 31.25 -0.21
C THR A 183 4.66 30.81 1.22
N TYR A 184 5.09 29.62 1.65
CA TYR A 184 4.66 29.01 2.92
C TYR A 184 5.70 29.11 4.03
N GLY A 185 6.94 29.51 3.72
CA GLY A 185 7.96 29.88 4.71
C GLY A 185 8.70 28.73 5.37
N TYR A 186 8.58 27.49 4.87
CA TYR A 186 9.34 26.35 5.37
C TYR A 186 9.64 25.32 4.26
N PRO A 187 10.83 24.69 4.24
CA PRO A 187 11.10 23.55 3.37
C PRO A 187 10.34 22.32 3.87
N CYS A 188 9.73 21.58 2.95
CA CYS A 188 9.07 20.32 3.27
C CYS A 188 9.39 19.28 2.19
N VAL A 189 10.50 18.58 2.42
CA VAL A 189 10.90 17.40 1.66
C VAL A 189 11.15 16.29 2.67
N PHE A 190 10.59 15.11 2.44
CA PHE A 190 10.82 13.96 3.32
C PHE A 190 10.79 12.65 2.56
N SER A 191 11.40 11.62 3.11
CA SER A 191 11.24 10.25 2.65
C SER A 191 10.52 9.40 3.70
N ILE A 192 9.94 8.28 3.26
CA ILE A 192 9.45 7.25 4.17
C ILE A 192 10.46 6.12 4.20
N ILE A 193 10.92 5.78 5.40
CA ILE A 193 11.90 4.72 5.63
C ILE A 193 11.28 3.60 6.45
N LYS A 194 11.77 2.36 6.27
CA LYS A 194 11.38 1.24 7.14
C LYS A 194 12.02 1.44 8.51
N SER A 195 11.22 1.31 9.56
CA SER A 195 11.72 1.23 10.94
C SER A 195 12.49 -0.08 11.14
N ASP A 196 13.51 -0.06 11.99
CA ASP A 196 14.24 -1.25 12.41
C ASP A 196 13.34 -2.23 13.19
N ASN A 197 12.31 -1.71 13.86
CA ASN A 197 11.36 -2.52 14.61
C ASN A 197 10.22 -2.99 13.70
N PRO A 198 9.97 -4.32 13.60
CA PRO A 198 8.83 -4.83 12.86
C PRO A 198 7.53 -4.38 13.53
N PRO A 199 6.51 -3.96 12.75
CA PRO A 199 5.23 -3.60 13.32
C PRO A 199 4.50 -4.83 13.88
N PRO A 200 3.50 -4.64 14.77
CA PRO A 200 2.52 -5.68 15.03
C PRO A 200 1.89 -6.11 13.69
N GLY A 201 1.54 -7.40 13.56
CA GLY A 201 0.82 -7.87 12.37
C GLY A 201 -0.47 -7.07 12.15
N ARG A 202 -1.03 -7.14 10.93
CA ARG A 202 -2.19 -6.31 10.51
C ARG A 202 -3.35 -6.33 11.50
N ILE A 203 -3.73 -7.53 11.98
CA ILE A 203 -4.81 -7.71 12.96
C ILE A 203 -4.43 -7.14 14.33
N GLY A 204 -3.16 -7.24 14.73
CA GLY A 204 -2.66 -6.64 15.97
C GLY A 204 -2.81 -5.11 15.97
N ILE A 205 -2.39 -4.45 14.88
CA ILE A 205 -2.57 -2.99 14.73
C ILE A 205 -4.04 -2.61 14.74
N LEU A 206 -4.89 -3.35 14.01
CA LEU A 206 -6.33 -3.09 13.99
C LEU A 206 -6.95 -3.22 15.40
N LEU A 207 -6.57 -4.26 16.14
CA LEU A 207 -6.99 -4.48 17.52
C LEU A 207 -6.57 -3.33 18.43
N ASP A 208 -5.34 -2.83 18.31
CA ASP A 208 -4.86 -1.69 19.10
C ASP A 208 -5.71 -0.43 18.84
N TYR A 209 -6.06 -0.15 17.59
CA TYR A 209 -6.93 0.97 17.24
C TYR A 209 -8.37 0.79 17.74
N ILE A 210 -8.94 -0.41 17.58
CA ILE A 210 -10.31 -0.68 18.05
C ILE A 210 -10.36 -0.61 19.58
N ASP A 211 -9.39 -1.18 20.27
CA ASP A 211 -9.30 -1.13 21.74
C ASP A 211 -9.21 0.31 22.23
N PHE A 212 -8.39 1.14 21.57
CA PHE A 212 -8.31 2.58 21.86
C PHE A 212 -9.68 3.28 21.67
N ILE A 213 -10.38 3.01 20.57
CA ILE A 213 -11.70 3.61 20.28
C ILE A 213 -12.75 3.18 21.31
N SER A 214 -12.78 1.90 21.64
CA SER A 214 -13.79 1.31 22.50
C SER A 214 -13.56 1.60 23.98
N THR A 215 -12.31 1.73 24.43
CA THR A 215 -11.97 1.85 25.86
C THR A 215 -11.50 3.25 26.26
N GLN A 216 -10.51 3.80 25.56
CA GLN A 216 -9.84 5.06 25.97
C GLN A 216 -10.61 6.30 25.54
N LEU A 217 -11.29 6.27 24.40
CA LEU A 217 -12.13 7.37 23.97
C LEU A 217 -13.47 7.46 24.72
N ALA A 218 -13.88 6.43 25.47
CA ALA A 218 -15.15 6.45 26.20
C ALA A 218 -15.18 7.53 27.30
N THR A 219 -14.00 7.89 27.81
CA THR A 219 -13.83 8.90 28.87
C THR A 219 -13.44 10.28 28.35
N GLN A 220 -13.26 10.44 27.03
CA GLN A 220 -12.84 11.70 26.43
C GLN A 220 -14.02 12.46 25.85
N PRO A 221 -14.03 13.81 25.96
CA PRO A 221 -15.04 14.62 25.31
C PRO A 221 -14.93 14.53 23.78
N TYR A 222 -16.06 14.65 23.10
CA TYR A 222 -16.12 14.70 21.64
C TYR A 222 -15.53 16.02 21.13
N LYS A 223 -14.55 15.91 20.24
CA LYS A 223 -13.82 17.06 19.66
C LYS A 223 -14.75 18.05 18.99
N GLU A 224 -15.74 17.58 18.25
CA GLU A 224 -16.75 18.42 17.59
C GLU A 224 -17.63 19.17 18.60
N LEU A 225 -17.94 18.57 19.75
CA LEU A 225 -18.76 19.22 20.78
C LEU A 225 -17.96 20.29 21.53
N GLU A 226 -16.67 20.04 21.81
CA GLU A 226 -15.77 21.05 22.38
C GLU A 226 -15.60 22.24 21.45
N MET A 227 -15.38 21.99 20.15
CA MET A 227 -15.29 23.05 19.15
C MET A 227 -16.57 23.89 19.08
N MET A 228 -17.74 23.25 19.14
CA MET A 228 -19.03 23.96 19.20
C MET A 228 -19.15 24.82 20.46
N LYS A 229 -18.74 24.29 21.63
CA LYS A 229 -18.75 25.01 22.93
C LYS A 229 -17.86 26.26 22.88
N ASN A 230 -16.62 26.12 22.42
CA ASN A 230 -15.68 27.25 22.30
C ASN A 230 -16.21 28.32 21.34
N GLY A 231 -16.88 27.89 20.26
CA GLY A 231 -17.56 28.81 19.34
C GLY A 231 -18.71 29.59 19.97
N ILE A 232 -19.50 28.97 20.87
CA ILE A 232 -20.58 29.66 21.60
C ILE A 232 -20.02 30.64 22.63
N CYS A 233 -18.93 30.27 23.32
CA CYS A 233 -18.28 31.12 24.32
C CYS A 233 -17.53 32.33 23.73
N GLY A 234 -17.46 32.45 22.40
CA GLY A 234 -16.81 33.57 21.73
C GLY A 234 -15.29 33.51 21.73
N GLU A 235 -14.71 32.34 22.02
CA GLU A 235 -13.26 32.11 22.01
C GLU A 235 -12.71 32.00 20.57
N VAL A 236 -13.59 31.94 19.56
CA VAL A 236 -13.24 31.80 18.13
C VAL A 236 -13.84 32.96 17.31
N PRO A 237 -13.11 33.55 16.34
CA PRO A 237 -13.49 34.83 15.72
C PRO A 237 -14.77 34.80 14.85
N SER A 238 -15.15 33.67 14.25
CA SER A 238 -16.34 33.58 13.40
C SER A 238 -16.89 32.15 13.20
N ILE A 239 -18.18 32.01 12.88
CA ILE A 239 -18.79 30.72 12.50
C ILE A 239 -18.21 30.17 11.18
N ASN A 240 -17.81 31.05 10.26
CA ASN A 240 -17.23 30.67 8.97
C ASN A 240 -15.88 29.96 9.14
N SER A 241 -15.13 30.29 10.20
CA SER A 241 -13.89 29.59 10.55
C SER A 241 -14.10 28.24 11.24
N LEU A 242 -15.31 27.94 11.72
CA LEU A 242 -15.63 26.69 12.44
C LEU A 242 -16.39 25.67 11.59
N SER A 243 -17.19 26.11 10.61
CA SER A 243 -18.06 25.21 9.85
C SER A 243 -17.30 24.12 9.11
N LEU A 244 -16.26 24.47 8.35
CA LEU A 244 -15.45 23.51 7.59
C LEU A 244 -14.70 22.52 8.51
N PRO A 245 -13.96 22.97 9.55
CA PRO A 245 -13.33 22.05 10.50
C PRO A 245 -14.29 21.06 11.18
N LEU A 246 -15.53 21.50 11.51
CA LEU A 246 -16.53 20.62 12.09
C LEU A 246 -16.92 19.50 11.13
N PHE A 247 -17.23 19.82 9.87
CA PHE A 247 -17.55 18.81 8.88
C PHE A 247 -16.35 17.88 8.58
N GLU A 248 -15.13 18.42 8.63
CA GLU A 248 -13.92 17.64 8.44
C GLU A 248 -13.75 16.55 9.52
N ILE A 249 -14.17 16.79 10.77
CA ILE A 249 -14.18 15.75 11.81
C ILE A 249 -15.06 14.57 11.40
N ILE A 250 -16.29 14.82 10.94
CA ILE A 250 -17.23 13.76 10.53
C ILE A 250 -16.74 13.04 9.28
N LYS A 251 -16.16 13.76 8.31
CA LYS A 251 -15.52 13.13 7.14
C LYS A 251 -14.35 12.22 7.54
N ASN A 252 -13.52 12.63 8.50
CA ASN A 252 -12.45 11.78 9.03
C ASN A 252 -13.01 10.52 9.72
N LYS A 253 -14.10 10.63 10.48
CA LYS A 253 -14.79 9.45 11.05
C LYS A 253 -15.30 8.50 9.97
N ASP A 254 -15.85 9.01 8.87
CA ASP A 254 -16.31 8.17 7.76
C ASP A 254 -15.16 7.36 7.15
N VAL A 255 -14.02 8.00 6.84
CA VAL A 255 -12.84 7.30 6.31
C VAL A 255 -12.34 6.27 7.34
N LEU A 256 -12.19 6.66 8.60
CA LEU A 256 -11.76 5.77 9.70
C LEU A 256 -12.57 4.47 9.72
N TYR A 257 -13.89 4.58 9.85
CA TYR A 257 -14.75 3.41 9.99
C TYR A 257 -14.90 2.63 8.68
N SER A 258 -14.82 3.31 7.53
CA SER A 258 -14.83 2.64 6.22
C SER A 258 -13.59 1.77 6.02
N GLU A 259 -12.40 2.25 6.42
CA GLU A 259 -11.18 1.45 6.35
C GLU A 259 -11.16 0.33 7.41
N ILE A 260 -11.71 0.56 8.61
CA ILE A 260 -11.91 -0.54 9.59
C ILE A 260 -12.79 -1.65 8.99
N ILE A 261 -13.94 -1.28 8.41
CA ILE A 261 -14.86 -2.23 7.76
C ILE A 261 -14.16 -2.98 6.62
N ARG A 262 -13.36 -2.27 5.81
CA ARG A 262 -12.60 -2.87 4.71
C ARG A 262 -11.64 -3.94 5.21
N VAL A 263 -10.85 -3.65 6.24
CA VAL A 263 -9.93 -4.64 6.83
C VAL A 263 -10.71 -5.81 7.45
N MET A 264 -11.89 -5.55 8.03
CA MET A 264 -12.74 -6.61 8.60
C MET A 264 -13.34 -7.54 7.54
N LEU A 265 -13.69 -7.03 6.36
CA LEU A 265 -14.17 -7.87 5.24
C LEU A 265 -13.11 -8.86 4.75
N GLU A 266 -11.82 -8.58 5.02
CA GLU A 266 -10.70 -9.46 4.71
C GLU A 266 -10.29 -10.37 5.89
N SER A 267 -11.04 -10.34 7.00
CA SER A 267 -10.77 -11.08 8.23
C SER A 267 -11.82 -12.19 8.46
N SER A 268 -11.68 -12.95 9.54
CA SER A 268 -12.61 -14.03 9.90
C SER A 268 -13.90 -13.57 10.59
N VAL A 269 -14.12 -12.25 10.68
CA VAL A 269 -15.34 -11.67 11.28
C VAL A 269 -16.56 -11.99 10.44
N ALA A 270 -17.66 -12.37 11.09
CA ALA A 270 -18.89 -12.73 10.40
C ALA A 270 -19.49 -11.56 9.61
N GLU A 271 -19.92 -11.82 8.37
CA GLU A 271 -20.49 -10.81 7.46
C GLU A 271 -21.67 -10.05 8.08
N ALA A 272 -22.51 -10.74 8.86
CA ALA A 272 -23.62 -10.11 9.58
C ALA A 272 -23.15 -9.04 10.58
N THR A 273 -22.05 -9.29 11.28
CA THR A 273 -21.46 -8.35 12.23
C THR A 273 -20.85 -7.14 11.51
N VAL A 274 -20.19 -7.36 10.37
CA VAL A 274 -19.66 -6.26 9.53
C VAL A 274 -20.79 -5.40 8.96
N LYS A 275 -21.88 -6.02 8.54
CA LYS A 275 -23.08 -5.31 8.06
C LYS A 275 -23.69 -4.43 9.15
N GLU A 276 -23.86 -4.97 10.36
CA GLU A 276 -24.36 -4.23 11.51
C GLU A 276 -23.45 -3.04 11.85
N LEU A 277 -22.13 -3.23 11.84
CA LEU A 277 -21.16 -2.15 12.04
C LEU A 277 -21.33 -1.02 11.00
N ASN A 278 -21.54 -1.38 9.73
CA ASN A 278 -21.77 -0.42 8.66
C ASN A 278 -23.10 0.35 8.81
N GLU A 279 -24.16 -0.30 9.28
CA GLU A 279 -25.43 0.34 9.59
C GLU A 279 -25.29 1.35 10.74
N HIS A 280 -24.60 0.98 11.82
CA HIS A 280 -24.32 1.89 12.93
C HIS A 280 -23.41 3.05 12.52
N LYS A 281 -22.41 2.80 11.64
CA LYS A 281 -21.59 3.87 11.05
C LYS A 281 -22.48 4.88 10.31
N ALA A 282 -23.36 4.40 9.44
CA ALA A 282 -24.26 5.27 8.67
C ALA A 282 -25.17 6.11 9.58
N ALA A 283 -25.70 5.52 10.65
CA ALA A 283 -26.52 6.23 11.63
C ALA A 283 -25.71 7.33 12.35
N MET A 284 -24.50 7.03 12.83
CA MET A 284 -23.63 7.99 13.50
C MET A 284 -23.28 9.17 12.59
N LEU A 285 -22.91 8.91 11.32
CA LEU A 285 -22.61 9.95 10.35
C LEU A 285 -23.83 10.85 10.08
N ALA A 286 -25.02 10.26 9.89
CA ALA A 286 -26.25 11.01 9.65
C ALA A 286 -26.56 11.96 10.82
N GLN A 287 -26.44 11.48 12.06
CA GLN A 287 -26.66 12.31 13.25
C GLN A 287 -25.58 13.38 13.42
N GLY A 288 -24.30 13.07 13.13
CA GLY A 288 -23.20 14.03 13.18
C GLY A 288 -23.38 15.19 12.20
N TYR A 289 -23.72 14.89 10.94
CA TYR A 289 -24.01 15.91 9.93
C TYR A 289 -25.23 16.76 10.31
N LEU A 290 -26.30 16.15 10.85
CA LEU A 290 -27.49 16.87 11.30
C LEU A 290 -27.15 17.83 12.45
N LEU A 291 -26.38 17.35 13.43
CA LEU A 291 -25.94 18.15 14.57
C LEU A 291 -25.14 19.39 14.13
N ILE A 292 -24.11 19.19 13.30
CA ILE A 292 -23.26 20.30 12.81
C ILE A 292 -24.09 21.29 11.99
N ASN A 293 -24.95 20.81 11.09
CA ASN A 293 -25.81 21.69 10.30
C ASN A 293 -26.72 22.55 11.18
N ASN A 294 -27.36 21.94 12.19
CA ASN A 294 -28.22 22.66 13.13
C ASN A 294 -27.44 23.70 13.93
N TYR A 295 -26.22 23.37 14.35
CA TYR A 295 -25.31 24.30 15.02
C TYR A 295 -24.98 25.49 14.14
N VAL A 296 -24.45 25.24 12.93
CA VAL A 296 -24.03 26.29 11.98
C VAL A 296 -25.21 27.20 11.62
N VAL A 297 -26.39 26.65 11.34
CA VAL A 297 -27.59 27.42 11.03
C VAL A 297 -28.05 28.26 12.22
N SER A 298 -27.99 27.71 13.45
CA SER A 298 -28.38 28.44 14.66
C SER A 298 -27.45 29.60 14.95
N GLN A 299 -26.13 29.38 14.86
CA GLN A 299 -25.11 30.42 15.03
C GLN A 299 -25.24 31.52 13.97
N THR A 300 -25.43 31.15 12.70
CA THR A 300 -25.63 32.11 11.60
C THR A 300 -26.88 32.98 11.80
N ARG A 301 -27.91 32.44 12.46
CA ARG A 301 -29.18 33.13 12.73
C ARG A 301 -29.21 33.82 14.11
N GLY A 302 -28.11 33.78 14.88
CA GLY A 302 -28.06 34.33 16.24
C GLY A 302 -29.03 33.67 17.22
N LYS A 303 -29.36 32.39 17.01
CA LYS A 303 -30.25 31.64 17.90
C LYS A 303 -29.45 30.87 18.94
N HIS A 304 -30.02 30.76 20.14
CA HIS A 304 -29.49 29.87 21.17
C HIS A 304 -29.46 28.42 20.67
N PHE A 305 -28.38 27.72 20.96
CA PHE A 305 -28.16 26.32 20.62
C PHE A 305 -27.72 25.57 21.88
N ASP A 306 -28.57 24.67 22.34
CA ASP A 306 -28.29 23.78 23.47
C ASP A 306 -27.52 22.56 22.95
N ILE A 307 -26.23 22.49 23.23
CA ILE A 307 -25.36 21.42 22.71
C ILE A 307 -25.71 20.09 23.37
N GLU A 308 -25.95 20.11 24.68
CA GLU A 308 -26.25 18.93 25.49
C GLU A 308 -27.54 18.23 24.99
N ASP A 309 -28.62 18.99 24.79
CA ASP A 309 -29.88 18.46 24.26
C ASP A 309 -29.74 17.96 22.81
N LYS A 310 -29.06 18.74 21.95
CA LYS A 310 -29.00 18.44 20.52
C LYS A 310 -28.02 17.32 20.17
N ALA A 311 -27.01 17.06 21.01
CA ALA A 311 -26.01 16.02 20.78
C ALA A 311 -26.48 14.62 21.22
N GLU A 312 -27.59 14.47 21.93
CA GLU A 312 -28.02 13.19 22.51
C GLU A 312 -28.11 12.07 21.47
N SER A 313 -28.80 12.30 20.35
CA SER A 313 -28.95 11.29 19.28
C SER A 313 -27.62 10.92 18.63
N PHE A 314 -26.70 11.87 18.52
CA PHE A 314 -25.36 11.62 17.98
C PHE A 314 -24.54 10.75 18.95
N ILE A 315 -24.56 11.07 20.25
CA ILE A 315 -23.87 10.32 21.30
C ILE A 315 -24.40 8.88 21.38
N GLN A 316 -25.73 8.70 21.30
CA GLN A 316 -26.34 7.37 21.28
C GLN A 316 -25.91 6.55 20.06
N ALA A 317 -25.87 7.15 18.87
CA ALA A 317 -25.44 6.48 17.65
C ALA A 317 -23.95 6.11 17.66
N ASP A 318 -23.08 7.00 18.16
CA ASP A 318 -21.65 6.70 18.36
C ASP A 318 -21.45 5.58 19.40
N GLY A 319 -22.25 5.57 20.47
CA GLY A 319 -22.26 4.48 21.48
C GLY A 319 -22.58 3.11 20.88
N ALA A 320 -23.65 3.00 20.08
CA ALA A 320 -24.02 1.75 19.40
C ALA A 320 -22.93 1.26 18.42
N LEU A 321 -22.26 2.19 17.74
CA LEU A 321 -21.12 1.89 16.88
C LEU A 321 -19.95 1.30 17.68
N ARG A 322 -19.61 1.89 18.84
CA ARG A 322 -18.54 1.38 19.73
C ARG A 322 -18.87 0.02 20.33
N GLU A 323 -20.12 -0.22 20.71
CA GLU A 323 -20.57 -1.53 21.20
C GLU A 323 -20.41 -2.62 20.13
N SER A 324 -20.66 -2.27 18.87
CA SER A 324 -20.46 -3.16 17.74
C SER A 324 -18.98 -3.48 17.54
N LEU A 325 -18.11 -2.49 17.65
CA LEU A 325 -16.66 -2.71 17.63
C LEU A 325 -16.18 -3.62 18.78
N MET A 326 -16.69 -3.42 20.00
CA MET A 326 -16.30 -4.25 21.16
C MET A 326 -16.63 -5.72 20.97
N ARG A 327 -17.77 -6.04 20.32
CA ARG A 327 -18.15 -7.43 20.03
C ARG A 327 -17.17 -8.12 19.09
N ILE A 328 -16.55 -7.36 18.18
CA ILE A 328 -15.62 -7.89 17.18
C ILE A 328 -14.22 -8.15 17.75
N ILE A 329 -13.85 -7.52 18.87
CA ILE A 329 -12.54 -7.69 19.50
C ILE A 329 -12.24 -9.17 19.82
N SER A 330 -13.24 -9.93 20.27
CA SER A 330 -13.07 -11.36 20.57
C SER A 330 -12.70 -12.16 19.32
N ASP A 331 -13.46 -11.97 18.24
CA ASP A 331 -13.26 -12.67 16.96
C ASP A 331 -11.86 -12.40 16.39
N LEU A 332 -11.42 -11.13 16.44
CA LEU A 332 -10.09 -10.73 15.97
C LEU A 332 -8.96 -11.28 16.85
N ARG A 333 -9.16 -11.38 18.17
CA ARG A 333 -8.18 -12.00 19.08
C ARG A 333 -8.05 -13.51 18.82
N GLU A 334 -9.16 -14.20 18.57
CA GLU A 334 -9.13 -15.61 18.19
C GLU A 334 -8.44 -15.83 16.83
N GLU A 335 -8.63 -14.93 15.87
CA GLU A 335 -7.90 -14.96 14.60
C GLU A 335 -6.41 -14.79 14.79
N LEU A 336 -6.00 -13.80 15.59
CA LEU A 336 -4.59 -13.55 15.89
C LEU A 336 -3.93 -14.78 16.53
N GLN A 337 -4.63 -15.42 17.47
CA GLN A 337 -4.14 -16.64 18.11
C GLN A 337 -4.04 -17.82 17.12
N ARG A 338 -5.04 -18.02 16.25
CA ARG A 338 -4.99 -19.04 15.18
C ARG A 338 -3.83 -18.80 14.22
N TYR A 339 -3.54 -17.56 13.88
CA TYR A 339 -2.43 -17.20 12.99
C TYR A 339 -1.06 -17.55 13.61
N ASP A 340 -0.88 -17.24 14.89
CA ASP A 340 0.35 -17.60 15.62
C ASP A 340 0.53 -19.13 15.70
N GLU A 341 -0.56 -19.89 15.77
CA GLU A 341 -0.55 -21.36 15.78
C GLU A 341 -0.35 -21.99 14.37
N GLN A 342 -0.70 -21.28 13.28
CA GLN A 342 -0.68 -21.78 11.88
C GLN A 342 0.33 -21.11 10.95
N LYS A 343 1.25 -20.29 11.49
CA LYS A 343 2.25 -19.48 10.78
C LYS A 343 3.08 -20.22 9.72
N GLU A 344 3.09 -21.55 9.73
CA GLU A 344 3.92 -22.39 8.87
C GLU A 344 3.27 -22.84 7.53
N THR A 345 1.96 -22.62 7.30
CA THR A 345 1.25 -23.35 6.21
C THR A 345 0.35 -22.52 5.26
N LEU A 346 0.06 -21.24 5.51
CA LEU A 346 -0.91 -20.47 4.70
C LEU A 346 -0.27 -19.75 3.50
N MET A 347 -0.80 -20.00 2.30
CA MET A 347 -0.55 -19.21 1.09
C MET A 347 -1.55 -18.06 0.99
N ALA A 348 -1.07 -16.84 0.74
CA ALA A 348 -1.90 -15.69 0.41
C ALA A 348 -2.01 -15.52 -1.11
N PHE A 349 -3.14 -15.01 -1.60
CA PHE A 349 -3.35 -14.74 -3.02
C PHE A 349 -3.27 -13.26 -3.33
N GLU A 350 -2.58 -12.92 -4.42
CA GLU A 350 -2.48 -11.56 -4.95
C GLU A 350 -3.12 -11.51 -6.33
N ASN A 351 -3.78 -10.39 -6.65
CA ASN A 351 -4.45 -10.16 -7.94
C ASN A 351 -5.40 -11.29 -8.35
N ASN A 352 -6.14 -11.85 -7.38
CA ASN A 352 -7.06 -12.96 -7.59
C ASN A 352 -8.55 -12.56 -7.50
N ALA A 353 -8.88 -11.30 -7.82
CA ALA A 353 -10.27 -10.82 -7.79
C ALA A 353 -11.17 -11.61 -8.75
N ASP A 354 -10.61 -12.03 -9.89
CA ASP A 354 -11.28 -12.83 -10.92
C ASP A 354 -11.27 -14.35 -10.61
N GLN A 355 -10.84 -14.76 -9.41
CA GLN A 355 -10.82 -16.16 -8.94
C GLN A 355 -10.04 -17.12 -9.88
N ILE A 356 -8.92 -16.65 -10.41
CA ILE A 356 -8.01 -17.40 -11.29
C ILE A 356 -7.28 -18.53 -10.54
N ILE A 357 -6.94 -18.32 -9.28
CA ILE A 357 -6.18 -19.25 -8.45
C ILE A 357 -7.14 -20.08 -7.61
N SER A 358 -6.97 -21.40 -7.65
CA SER A 358 -7.70 -22.35 -6.80
C SER A 358 -6.75 -23.37 -6.14
N LEU A 359 -7.14 -23.84 -4.96
CA LEU A 359 -6.45 -24.90 -4.22
C LEU A 359 -7.30 -26.17 -4.30
N ALA A 360 -6.74 -27.24 -4.88
CA ALA A 360 -7.43 -28.53 -5.00
C ALA A 360 -6.45 -29.67 -4.75
N ASN A 361 -6.72 -30.54 -3.77
CA ASN A 361 -5.92 -31.75 -3.50
C ASN A 361 -4.41 -31.48 -3.39
N GLU A 362 -4.01 -30.47 -2.58
CA GLU A 362 -2.61 -30.03 -2.43
C GLU A 362 -1.95 -29.46 -3.70
N LYS A 363 -2.74 -29.22 -4.75
CA LYS A 363 -2.33 -28.51 -5.96
C LYS A 363 -2.73 -27.05 -5.91
N VAL A 364 -1.89 -26.20 -6.49
CA VAL A 364 -2.24 -24.80 -6.81
C VAL A 364 -2.49 -24.73 -8.31
N ILE A 365 -3.70 -24.32 -8.70
CA ILE A 365 -4.13 -24.28 -10.09
C ILE A 365 -4.43 -22.83 -10.48
N PHE A 366 -3.79 -22.37 -11.56
CA PHE A 366 -4.10 -21.11 -12.21
C PHE A 366 -4.93 -21.40 -13.46
N ASN A 367 -6.18 -20.94 -13.48
CA ASN A 367 -7.10 -21.17 -14.58
C ASN A 367 -7.55 -19.87 -15.24
N PHE A 368 -6.96 -19.56 -16.39
CA PHE A 368 -7.29 -18.39 -17.19
C PHE A 368 -8.40 -18.77 -18.19
N THR A 369 -9.52 -18.04 -18.15
CA THR A 369 -10.66 -18.26 -19.05
C THR A 369 -10.45 -17.69 -20.46
N GLY A 370 -9.52 -16.74 -20.61
CA GLY A 370 -9.26 -16.03 -21.86
C GLY A 370 -10.05 -14.72 -22.03
N ASP A 371 -10.66 -14.18 -20.96
CA ASP A 371 -11.44 -12.93 -21.05
C ASP A 371 -10.57 -11.66 -20.90
N LYS A 372 -9.46 -11.76 -20.15
CA LYS A 372 -8.58 -10.63 -19.81
C LYS A 372 -7.11 -11.07 -19.78
N LEU A 373 -6.19 -10.12 -19.98
CA LEU A 373 -4.75 -10.29 -19.74
C LEU A 373 -4.39 -9.99 -18.28
N TYR A 374 -3.38 -10.69 -17.77
CA TYR A 374 -2.85 -10.54 -16.42
C TYR A 374 -1.34 -10.32 -16.48
N ASN A 375 -0.94 -9.08 -16.76
CA ASN A 375 0.44 -8.74 -17.05
C ASN A 375 1.21 -8.36 -15.76
N CYS A 376 2.55 -8.40 -15.80
CA CYS A 376 3.39 -7.77 -14.78
C CYS A 376 4.45 -6.79 -15.29
N TRP A 377 4.59 -6.57 -16.60
CA TRP A 377 5.68 -5.77 -17.15
C TRP A 377 5.61 -4.27 -16.79
N ILE A 378 4.41 -3.71 -16.64
CA ILE A 378 4.17 -2.28 -16.39
C ILE A 378 3.33 -2.11 -15.12
N THR A 379 2.10 -2.63 -15.15
CA THR A 379 1.26 -2.84 -13.98
C THR A 379 1.38 -4.30 -13.59
N ASP A 380 1.63 -4.58 -12.31
CA ASP A 380 1.70 -5.97 -11.82
C ASP A 380 0.33 -6.42 -11.34
N GLU A 381 -0.43 -6.86 -12.34
CA GLU A 381 -1.77 -7.43 -12.30
C GLU A 381 -1.73 -8.97 -12.37
N SER A 382 -0.54 -9.58 -12.37
CA SER A 382 -0.42 -11.02 -12.52
C SER A 382 -0.91 -11.72 -11.24
N PRO A 383 -1.76 -12.77 -11.33
CA PRO A 383 -2.16 -13.57 -10.18
C PRO A 383 -0.94 -14.27 -9.57
N LYS A 384 -0.87 -14.32 -8.24
CA LYS A 384 0.18 -15.03 -7.49
C LYS A 384 -0.37 -15.71 -6.25
N ALA A 385 0.20 -16.86 -5.90
CA ALA A 385 0.01 -17.54 -4.63
C ALA A 385 1.34 -17.50 -3.87
N VAL A 386 1.40 -16.73 -2.78
CA VAL A 386 2.64 -16.42 -2.07
C VAL A 386 2.62 -16.95 -0.65
N HIS A 387 3.73 -17.55 -0.21
CA HIS A 387 3.96 -17.76 1.21
C HIS A 387 4.33 -16.42 1.83
N GLN A 388 3.53 -15.95 2.79
CA GLN A 388 3.84 -14.73 3.51
C GLN A 388 5.03 -14.97 4.43
N GLN A 389 6.05 -14.10 4.32
CA GLN A 389 7.21 -13.94 5.20
C GLN A 389 7.48 -15.12 6.15
N THR A 390 8.06 -16.19 5.62
CA THR A 390 8.41 -17.34 6.46
C THR A 390 9.77 -17.13 7.09
N GLU A 391 9.91 -17.37 8.39
CA GLU A 391 11.22 -17.39 9.08
C GLU A 391 12.20 -18.39 8.44
N LYS A 392 11.68 -19.35 7.64
CA LYS A 392 12.46 -20.28 6.81
C LYS A 392 13.31 -19.56 5.77
N LEU A 393 12.84 -18.45 5.18
CA LEU A 393 13.61 -17.66 4.21
C LEU A 393 14.75 -16.84 4.83
N ALA A 394 14.74 -16.66 6.16
CA ALA A 394 15.83 -16.02 6.89
C ALA A 394 17.02 -16.98 7.15
N LYS A 395 16.87 -18.26 6.82
CA LYS A 395 17.87 -19.32 6.97
C LYS A 395 18.17 -19.94 5.60
N ASP A 396 19.13 -20.86 5.56
CA ASP A 396 19.34 -21.69 4.37
C ASP A 396 18.06 -22.47 4.03
N PHE A 397 17.56 -22.27 2.82
CA PHE A 397 16.33 -22.90 2.35
C PHE A 397 16.47 -23.53 0.97
N CYS A 398 15.56 -24.47 0.70
CA CYS A 398 15.26 -24.98 -0.64
C CYS A 398 13.74 -24.93 -0.82
N PHE A 399 13.26 -24.25 -1.86
CA PHE A 399 11.86 -24.23 -2.24
C PHE A 399 11.70 -24.86 -3.61
N SER A 400 10.71 -25.75 -3.77
CA SER A 400 10.52 -26.50 -5.01
C SER A 400 9.05 -26.58 -5.38
N ALA A 401 8.77 -26.68 -6.68
CA ALA A 401 7.44 -27.01 -7.20
C ALA A 401 7.55 -27.75 -8.53
N ASP A 402 6.66 -28.72 -8.74
CA ASP A 402 6.46 -29.35 -10.04
C ASP A 402 5.42 -28.54 -10.83
N ILE A 403 5.75 -28.14 -12.05
CA ILE A 403 4.89 -27.35 -12.93
C ILE A 403 4.47 -28.18 -14.16
N GLU A 404 3.18 -28.09 -14.48
CA GLU A 404 2.58 -28.62 -15.69
C GLU A 404 1.69 -27.55 -16.35
N CYS A 405 1.80 -27.39 -17.66
CA CYS A 405 1.02 -26.44 -18.43
C CYS A 405 0.12 -27.21 -19.40
N SER A 406 -1.20 -27.00 -19.31
CA SER A 406 -2.18 -27.59 -20.21
C SER A 406 -2.94 -26.49 -21.00
N SER A 407 -3.55 -26.89 -22.12
CA SER A 407 -4.27 -26.01 -23.06
C SER A 407 -3.40 -24.95 -23.75
N LEU A 408 -2.41 -25.40 -24.53
CA LEU A 408 -1.44 -24.52 -25.19
C LEU A 408 -1.81 -24.28 -26.66
N SER A 409 -2.36 -23.11 -26.97
CA SER A 409 -2.35 -22.60 -28.34
C SER A 409 -0.99 -21.96 -28.65
N SER A 410 -0.55 -21.97 -29.91
CA SER A 410 0.68 -21.29 -30.32
C SER A 410 0.63 -19.76 -30.15
N GLU A 411 -0.55 -19.21 -29.86
CA GLU A 411 -0.81 -17.79 -29.66
C GLU A 411 -0.81 -17.38 -28.18
N VAL A 412 -0.71 -18.34 -27.24
CA VAL A 412 -0.67 -18.04 -25.80
C VAL A 412 0.73 -17.57 -25.40
N PHE A 413 0.82 -16.35 -24.89
CA PHE A 413 2.05 -15.82 -24.31
C PHE A 413 1.92 -15.72 -22.79
N PHE A 414 2.82 -16.39 -22.09
CA PHE A 414 2.82 -16.48 -20.63
C PHE A 414 4.21 -16.70 -20.05
N HIS A 415 4.36 -16.42 -18.75
CA HIS A 415 5.50 -16.83 -17.95
C HIS A 415 4.99 -17.32 -16.60
N ALA A 416 5.17 -18.61 -16.33
CA ALA A 416 4.66 -19.27 -15.14
C ALA A 416 5.76 -20.05 -14.42
N GLY A 417 5.79 -19.97 -13.09
CA GLY A 417 6.80 -20.66 -12.30
C GLY A 417 6.86 -20.20 -10.86
N LEU A 418 8.03 -20.40 -10.27
CA LEU A 418 8.37 -19.87 -8.96
C LEU A 418 8.55 -18.35 -9.07
N ILE A 419 7.91 -17.62 -8.17
CA ILE A 419 8.09 -16.18 -8.04
C ILE A 419 8.67 -15.86 -6.67
N PHE A 420 9.50 -14.82 -6.60
CA PHE A 420 10.06 -14.39 -5.34
C PHE A 420 10.28 -12.88 -5.31
N ARG A 421 10.18 -12.33 -4.10
CA ARG A 421 10.50 -10.93 -3.82
C ARG A 421 11.72 -10.85 -2.93
N THR A 422 12.62 -9.97 -3.32
CA THR A 422 13.78 -9.62 -2.49
C THR A 422 13.37 -8.60 -1.41
N ALA A 423 14.19 -8.40 -0.39
CA ALA A 423 13.93 -7.41 0.67
C ALA A 423 13.66 -5.97 0.12
N PRO A 424 14.30 -5.52 -0.98
CA PRO A 424 13.96 -4.29 -1.70
C PRO A 424 12.59 -4.25 -2.41
N GLY A 425 11.89 -5.38 -2.51
CA GLY A 425 10.62 -5.51 -3.21
C GLY A 425 10.74 -5.83 -4.70
N ASP A 426 11.96 -6.08 -5.21
CA ASP A 426 12.14 -6.50 -6.61
C ASP A 426 11.52 -7.89 -6.82
N LEU A 427 10.67 -8.02 -7.85
CA LEU A 427 9.92 -9.24 -8.18
C LEU A 427 10.58 -9.98 -9.35
N TYR A 428 10.86 -11.27 -9.13
CA TYR A 428 11.47 -12.15 -10.12
C TYR A 428 10.55 -13.33 -10.43
N PHE A 429 10.68 -13.82 -11.67
CA PHE A 429 10.04 -15.06 -12.14
C PHE A 429 11.12 -16.05 -12.57
N TRP A 430 11.10 -17.23 -11.97
CA TRP A 430 11.85 -18.41 -12.38
C TRP A 430 10.90 -19.46 -12.92
N GLY A 431 10.88 -19.68 -14.24
CA GLY A 431 9.97 -20.68 -14.80
C GLY A 431 9.78 -20.65 -16.30
N ILE A 432 8.73 -21.32 -16.76
CA ILE A 432 8.42 -21.58 -18.17
C ILE A 432 7.89 -20.31 -18.82
N MET A 433 8.50 -19.90 -19.92
CA MET A 433 8.04 -18.82 -20.78
C MET A 433 7.57 -19.35 -22.13
N ASN A 434 6.31 -19.04 -22.48
CA ASN A 434 5.64 -19.34 -23.75
C ASN A 434 5.73 -20.81 -24.18
N ASN A 435 5.84 -21.74 -23.22
CA ASN A 435 6.11 -23.16 -23.47
C ASN A 435 7.29 -23.44 -24.43
N LYS A 436 8.32 -22.58 -24.42
CA LYS A 436 9.48 -22.68 -25.31
C LYS A 436 10.80 -22.61 -24.57
N SER A 437 10.85 -21.84 -23.50
CA SER A 437 12.07 -21.62 -22.73
C SER A 437 11.79 -21.64 -21.24
N VAL A 438 12.83 -21.84 -20.44
CA VAL A 438 12.84 -21.53 -19.01
C VAL A 438 13.68 -20.28 -18.80
N VAL A 439 13.14 -19.33 -18.04
CA VAL A 439 13.68 -17.98 -17.89
C VAL A 439 13.73 -17.60 -16.42
N LEU A 440 14.85 -16.99 -16.03
CA LEU A 440 14.94 -16.15 -14.82
C LEU A 440 14.90 -14.68 -15.26
N GLY A 441 13.80 -14.02 -14.91
CA GLY A 441 13.56 -12.63 -15.31
C GLY A 441 13.20 -11.75 -14.13
N LYS A 442 13.63 -10.49 -14.20
CA LYS A 442 13.23 -9.45 -13.25
C LYS A 442 12.14 -8.59 -13.86
N THR A 443 11.06 -8.38 -13.11
CA THR A 443 9.95 -7.54 -13.55
C THR A 443 10.41 -6.10 -13.78
N GLY A 444 10.03 -5.51 -14.92
CA GLY A 444 10.41 -4.14 -15.30
C GLY A 444 11.75 -4.02 -16.03
N GLU A 445 12.49 -5.12 -16.19
CA GLU A 445 13.71 -5.18 -16.99
C GLU A 445 13.47 -6.00 -18.27
N PHE A 446 14.03 -5.53 -19.39
CA PHE A 446 13.89 -6.21 -20.69
C PHE A 446 14.94 -7.30 -20.92
N GLN A 447 15.99 -7.31 -20.09
CA GLN A 447 17.07 -8.27 -20.20
C GLN A 447 16.87 -9.35 -19.16
N GLU A 448 16.76 -10.59 -19.63
CA GLU A 448 16.66 -11.75 -18.75
C GLU A 448 18.02 -12.06 -18.11
N LEU A 449 18.00 -12.47 -16.84
CA LEU A 449 19.20 -12.91 -16.13
C LEU A 449 19.66 -14.29 -16.64
N PHE A 450 18.70 -15.13 -17.04
CA PHE A 450 18.97 -16.45 -17.59
C PHE A 450 17.89 -16.89 -18.56
N ILE A 451 18.29 -17.61 -19.61
CA ILE A 451 17.38 -18.28 -20.54
C ILE A 451 17.95 -19.64 -20.96
N SER A 452 17.11 -20.66 -20.99
CA SER A 452 17.41 -21.99 -21.53
C SER A 452 16.24 -22.51 -22.36
N GLU A 453 16.51 -23.43 -23.28
CA GLU A 453 15.46 -24.20 -23.96
C GLU A 453 14.62 -25.00 -22.95
N LEU A 454 13.33 -25.16 -23.27
CA LEU A 454 12.40 -25.95 -22.46
C LEU A 454 12.58 -27.45 -22.72
N TYR A 455 12.56 -28.24 -21.65
CA TYR A 455 12.55 -29.70 -21.73
C TYR A 455 11.14 -30.27 -21.62
N ALA A 456 10.99 -31.57 -21.90
CA ALA A 456 9.70 -32.24 -21.80
C ALA A 456 9.15 -32.16 -20.35
N GLN A 457 7.87 -31.80 -20.23
CA GLN A 457 7.14 -31.67 -18.97
C GLN A 457 6.76 -33.06 -18.38
N PRO A 458 6.43 -33.17 -17.08
CA PRO A 458 6.45 -32.13 -16.04
C PRO A 458 7.87 -31.69 -15.68
N LEU A 459 8.00 -30.46 -15.20
CA LEU A 459 9.27 -29.86 -14.80
C LEU A 459 9.26 -29.58 -13.31
N THR A 460 10.34 -29.92 -12.62
CA THR A 460 10.58 -29.51 -11.24
C THR A 460 11.45 -28.26 -11.27
N LEU A 461 10.95 -27.17 -10.69
CA LEU A 461 11.68 -25.92 -10.49
C LEU A 461 12.08 -25.82 -9.02
N SER A 462 13.32 -25.43 -8.73
CA SER A 462 13.75 -25.15 -7.37
C SER A 462 14.59 -23.87 -7.26
N ILE A 463 14.56 -23.28 -6.05
CA ILE A 463 15.43 -22.19 -5.62
C ILE A 463 16.07 -22.61 -4.31
N ARG A 464 17.40 -22.56 -4.25
CA ARG A 464 18.18 -22.97 -3.08
C ARG A 464 19.14 -21.88 -2.65
N THR A 465 19.31 -21.71 -1.34
CA THR A 465 20.36 -20.85 -0.79
C THR A 465 21.74 -21.47 -1.02
N GLU A 466 22.70 -20.68 -1.49
CA GLU A 466 24.12 -21.01 -1.48
C GLU A 466 24.90 -19.92 -0.73
N LYS A 467 26.15 -20.23 -0.31
CA LYS A 467 26.99 -19.34 0.52
C LYS A 467 27.04 -17.88 0.05
N ASN A 468 26.97 -17.63 -1.26
CA ASN A 468 27.08 -16.30 -1.87
C ASN A 468 25.92 -15.99 -2.84
N GLY A 469 24.70 -16.46 -2.55
CA GLY A 469 23.53 -16.14 -3.36
C GLY A 469 22.55 -17.30 -3.46
N TYR A 470 22.02 -17.53 -4.67
CA TYR A 470 20.99 -18.53 -4.92
C TYR A 470 21.34 -19.42 -6.11
N LEU A 471 20.99 -20.70 -5.99
CA LEU A 471 21.01 -21.67 -7.06
C LEU A 471 19.58 -21.90 -7.55
N PHE A 472 19.36 -21.68 -8.83
CA PHE A 472 18.13 -21.94 -9.55
C PHE A 472 18.28 -23.24 -10.32
N GLU A 473 17.41 -24.19 -10.07
CA GLU A 473 17.48 -25.49 -10.73
C GLU A 473 16.18 -25.78 -11.47
N LEU A 474 16.35 -26.48 -12.57
CA LEU A 474 15.30 -27.06 -13.38
C LEU A 474 15.65 -28.52 -13.58
N HIS A 475 14.70 -29.42 -13.34
CA HIS A 475 14.85 -30.84 -13.61
C HIS A 475 13.64 -31.36 -14.40
N SER A 476 13.92 -32.13 -15.46
CA SER A 476 12.90 -32.86 -16.22
C SER A 476 13.12 -34.36 -16.02
N ALA A 477 12.23 -35.00 -15.25
CA ALA A 477 12.31 -36.45 -15.03
C ALA A 477 12.19 -37.25 -16.34
N GLN A 478 11.39 -36.75 -17.29
CA GLN A 478 11.16 -37.42 -18.56
C GLN A 478 12.37 -37.38 -19.49
N SER A 479 13.05 -36.23 -19.58
CA SER A 479 14.23 -36.08 -20.45
C SER A 479 15.55 -36.36 -19.74
N ARG A 480 15.53 -36.55 -18.41
CA ARG A 480 16.72 -36.69 -17.54
C ARG A 480 17.74 -35.56 -17.73
N LYS A 481 17.26 -34.36 -18.03
CA LYS A 481 18.07 -33.16 -18.16
C LYS A 481 17.86 -32.28 -16.94
N SER A 482 18.95 -31.68 -16.47
CA SER A 482 18.94 -30.62 -15.46
C SER A 482 19.63 -29.38 -15.99
N VAL A 483 19.18 -28.22 -15.50
CA VAL A 483 19.82 -26.92 -15.72
C VAL A 483 20.00 -26.29 -14.36
N GLU A 484 21.18 -25.71 -14.16
CA GLU A 484 21.58 -25.03 -12.95
C GLU A 484 22.06 -23.62 -13.31
N PHE A 485 21.57 -22.63 -12.59
CA PHE A 485 22.02 -21.25 -12.71
C PHE A 485 22.30 -20.66 -11.34
N LYS A 486 23.51 -20.12 -11.15
CA LYS A 486 23.92 -19.47 -9.90
C LYS A 486 23.85 -17.96 -10.07
N ALA A 487 23.12 -17.29 -9.19
CA ALA A 487 23.03 -15.83 -9.14
C ALA A 487 23.56 -15.33 -7.79
N SER A 488 24.52 -14.41 -7.83
CA SER A 488 25.13 -13.80 -6.65
C SER A 488 24.68 -12.35 -6.41
N GLU A 489 24.09 -11.75 -7.43
CA GLU A 489 23.61 -10.38 -7.50
C GLU A 489 22.18 -10.22 -6.95
N ILE A 490 21.48 -11.33 -6.72
CA ILE A 490 20.11 -11.32 -6.18
C ILE A 490 20.17 -11.10 -4.66
N GLY A 491 19.57 -10.01 -4.20
CA GLY A 491 19.45 -9.69 -2.78
C GLY A 491 18.60 -10.71 -1.99
N GLN A 492 18.59 -10.59 -0.67
CA GLN A 492 17.90 -11.53 0.21
C GLN A 492 16.43 -11.73 -0.20
N ILE A 493 16.03 -12.99 -0.43
CA ILE A 493 14.64 -13.38 -0.69
C ILE A 493 13.85 -13.33 0.61
N VAL A 494 12.75 -12.58 0.63
CA VAL A 494 11.87 -12.42 1.81
C VAL A 494 10.46 -12.94 1.59
N GLN A 495 10.13 -13.30 0.35
CA GLN A 495 8.87 -13.89 -0.02
C GLN A 495 9.08 -14.81 -1.23
N ILE A 496 8.40 -15.94 -1.25
CA ILE A 496 8.44 -16.91 -2.34
C ILE A 496 7.06 -17.51 -2.58
N GLY A 497 6.79 -17.94 -3.79
CA GLY A 497 5.53 -18.57 -4.14
C GLY A 497 5.46 -18.94 -5.61
N LEU A 498 4.24 -18.93 -6.13
CA LEU A 498 3.88 -19.31 -7.48
C LEU A 498 3.22 -18.12 -8.18
N GLY A 499 3.47 -17.97 -9.46
CA GLY A 499 2.83 -16.93 -10.24
C GLY A 499 2.74 -17.27 -11.71
N CYS A 500 1.79 -16.63 -12.39
CA CYS A 500 1.66 -16.69 -13.83
C CYS A 500 1.26 -15.31 -14.37
N LYS A 501 2.01 -14.81 -15.35
CA LYS A 501 1.65 -13.59 -16.10
C LYS A 501 1.34 -13.95 -17.55
N THR A 502 0.37 -13.27 -18.15
CA THR A 502 -0.05 -13.44 -19.54
C THR A 502 -0.01 -12.10 -20.28
N TRP A 503 0.24 -12.13 -21.60
CA TRP A 503 0.28 -10.92 -22.42
C TRP A 503 -0.10 -11.19 -23.89
N ASN A 504 -0.04 -10.14 -24.71
CA ASN A 504 -0.39 -10.12 -26.13
C ASN A 504 -1.90 -10.28 -26.40
N ARG A 505 -2.48 -11.44 -26.10
CA ARG A 505 -3.89 -11.73 -26.35
C ARG A 505 -4.49 -12.60 -25.23
N PRO A 506 -5.68 -12.25 -24.69
CA PRO A 506 -6.41 -13.12 -23.77
C PRO A 506 -6.72 -14.46 -24.44
N GLU A 507 -6.25 -15.55 -23.86
CA GLU A 507 -6.49 -16.91 -24.34
C GLU A 507 -6.61 -17.85 -23.12
N PRO A 508 -7.37 -18.96 -23.24
CA PRO A 508 -7.44 -19.95 -22.18
C PRO A 508 -6.07 -20.56 -21.87
N LEU A 509 -5.74 -20.71 -20.60
CA LEU A 509 -4.49 -21.31 -20.13
C LEU A 509 -4.70 -21.93 -18.75
N THR A 510 -4.18 -23.14 -18.55
CA THR A 510 -4.22 -23.78 -17.24
C THR A 510 -2.80 -24.16 -16.83
N ILE A 511 -2.38 -23.69 -15.65
CA ILE A 511 -1.09 -24.04 -15.04
C ILE A 511 -1.36 -24.77 -13.73
N GLU A 512 -0.80 -25.97 -13.58
CA GLU A 512 -0.86 -26.74 -12.35
C GLU A 512 0.51 -26.76 -11.68
N PHE A 513 0.51 -26.48 -10.37
CA PHE A 513 1.66 -26.67 -9.51
C PHE A 513 1.38 -27.77 -8.49
N ASN A 514 2.27 -28.76 -8.43
CA ASN A 514 2.23 -29.90 -7.52
C ASN A 514 3.48 -29.90 -6.61
N HIS A 515 3.40 -30.62 -5.49
CA HIS A 515 4.51 -30.80 -4.55
C HIS A 515 5.23 -29.48 -4.18
N CYS A 516 4.44 -28.40 -4.03
CA CYS A 516 4.97 -27.07 -3.81
C CYS A 516 5.31 -26.85 -2.33
N GLY A 517 6.54 -26.51 -2.02
CA GLY A 517 6.91 -26.16 -0.65
C GLY A 517 8.41 -26.14 -0.35
N PHE A 518 8.71 -25.92 0.92
CA PHE A 518 10.07 -26.00 1.45
C PHE A 518 10.52 -27.46 1.62
N VAL A 519 11.68 -27.82 1.04
CA VAL A 519 12.25 -29.17 1.07
C VAL A 519 13.45 -29.19 2.01
N THR A 520 13.60 -30.25 2.82
CA THR A 520 14.77 -30.46 3.68
C THR A 520 15.93 -31.07 2.89
N HIS A 521 17.16 -30.68 3.23
CA HIS A 521 18.42 -31.00 2.52
C HIS A 521 18.75 -32.50 2.29
N SER A 522 17.91 -33.42 2.75
CA SER A 522 18.10 -34.87 2.65
C SER A 522 17.29 -35.55 1.52
N SER A 523 16.58 -34.78 0.68
CA SER A 523 15.62 -35.33 -0.30
C SER A 523 15.63 -34.63 -1.66
N ILE A 524 16.78 -34.56 -2.34
CA ILE A 524 16.87 -34.35 -3.80
C ILE A 524 17.80 -35.40 -4.38
#